data_AF-A0A5C4TJR4-F1
#
_entry.id   AF-A0A5C4TJR4-F1
#
_cell.length_a   1.000
_cell.length_b   1.000
_cell.length_c   1.000
_cell.angle_alpha   90.00
_cell.angle_beta   90.00
_cell.angle_gamma   90.00
#
_symmetry.space_group_name_H-M   'P 1'
#
loop_
_entity.id
_entity.type
_entity.pdbx_description
1 polymer ?
#
loop_
_entity_poly.entity_id
_entity_poly.type
_entity_poly.pdbx_seq_one_letter_code
_entity_poly.pdbx_strand_id
1 'polypeptide(L)'
;MSLIPVAAAWVGRYITYPGPEIFYLLVFIAWSLAYFYLSYAIVNQLKQDGDLKAYQKITGMFIYRFIRSYWFILSVIVTLIGIYIYPPIGLALGLIELIVNGIKTNADSDNLQK
;
A
#
# COMPACT_ATOMS: atom_id res chain seq x y z
N MET A 1 -3.27 11.47 -0.59
CA MET A 1 -3.28 11.46 0.89
C MET A 1 -4.58 12.00 1.49
N SER A 2 -5.21 13.05 0.93
CA SER A 2 -6.42 13.67 1.53
C SER A 2 -7.66 12.79 1.64
N LEU A 3 -7.80 11.74 0.81
CA LEU A 3 -8.96 10.84 0.82
C LEU A 3 -8.87 9.71 1.86
N ILE A 4 -7.68 9.39 2.36
CA ILE A 4 -7.49 8.30 3.33
C ILE A 4 -8.22 8.61 4.66
N PRO A 5 -8.11 9.81 5.25
CA PRO A 5 -8.84 10.16 6.47
C PRO A 5 -10.36 10.13 6.29
N VAL A 6 -10.86 10.55 5.12
CA VAL A 6 -12.31 10.54 4.81
C VAL A 6 -12.82 9.10 4.73
N ALA A 7 -12.11 8.24 4.02
CA ALA A 7 -12.46 6.82 3.93
C ALA A 7 -12.41 6.13 5.30
N ALA A 8 -11.35 6.35 6.08
CA ALA A 8 -11.20 5.78 7.42
C ALA A 8 -12.31 6.24 8.37
N ALA A 9 -12.67 7.54 8.37
CA ALA A 9 -13.76 8.07 9.17
C ALA A 9 -15.11 7.46 8.77
N TRP A 10 -15.32 7.24 7.47
CA TRP A 10 -16.55 6.63 6.97
C TRP A 10 -16.68 5.17 7.42
N VAL A 11 -15.61 4.38 7.32
CA VAL A 11 -15.62 2.99 7.85
C VAL A 11 -15.84 2.97 9.36
N GLY A 12 -15.14 3.82 10.11
CA GLY A 12 -15.28 3.88 11.56
C GLY A 12 -16.70 4.17 12.03
N ARG A 13 -17.46 4.96 11.26
CA ARG A 13 -18.87 5.27 11.55
C ARG A 13 -19.83 4.11 11.21
N TYR A 14 -19.48 3.27 10.24
CA TYR A 14 -20.36 2.22 9.69
C TYR A 14 -19.63 0.88 9.55
N ILE A 15 -18.96 0.44 10.62
CA ILE A 15 -18.02 -0.69 10.61
C ILE A 15 -18.67 -2.04 10.25
N THR A 16 -19.98 -2.17 10.46
CA THR A 16 -20.75 -3.39 10.15
C THR A 16 -21.29 -3.42 8.72
N TYR A 17 -21.07 -2.36 7.92
CA TYR A 17 -21.53 -2.27 6.54
C TYR A 17 -20.36 -2.50 5.58
N PRO A 18 -20.54 -3.31 4.53
CA PRO A 18 -19.47 -3.59 3.58
C PRO A 18 -19.16 -2.40 2.65
N GLY A 19 -20.14 -1.53 2.37
CA GLY A 19 -19.96 -0.40 1.46
C GLY A 19 -18.79 0.54 1.82
N PRO A 20 -18.73 1.07 3.07
CA PRO A 20 -17.61 1.88 3.55
C PRO A 20 -16.25 1.16 3.43
N GLU A 21 -16.20 -0.13 3.81
CA GLU A 21 -14.98 -0.96 3.74
C GLU A 21 -14.49 -1.12 2.30
N ILE A 22 -15.40 -1.40 1.36
CA ILE A 22 -15.10 -1.48 -0.07
C ILE A 22 -14.57 -0.14 -0.58
N PHE A 23 -15.19 0.98 -0.17
CA PHE A 23 -14.69 2.31 -0.54
C PHE A 23 -13.28 2.57 -0.01
N TYR A 24 -13.00 2.17 1.24
CA TYR A 24 -11.66 2.25 1.80
C TYR A 24 -10.65 1.41 1.02
N LEU A 25 -11.02 0.18 0.64
CA LEU A 25 -10.20 -0.68 -0.21
C LEU A 25 -9.92 -0.03 -1.59
N LEU A 26 -10.91 0.63 -2.20
CA LEU A 26 -10.72 1.34 -3.47
C LEU A 26 -9.74 2.51 -3.33
N VAL A 27 -9.87 3.31 -2.26
CA VAL A 27 -8.93 4.41 -1.96
C VAL A 27 -7.53 3.87 -1.74
N PHE A 28 -7.40 2.75 -1.02
CA PHE A 28 -6.13 2.06 -0.82
C PHE A 28 -5.51 1.61 -2.15
N ILE A 29 -6.25 0.92 -3.02
CA ILE A 29 -5.76 0.48 -4.33
C ILE A 29 -5.29 1.66 -5.18
N ALA A 30 -6.08 2.72 -5.26
CA ALA A 30 -5.71 3.92 -6.01
C ALA A 30 -4.41 4.53 -5.48
N TRP A 31 -4.22 4.50 -4.16
CA TRP A 31 -3.01 5.00 -3.52
C TRP A 31 -1.80 4.09 -3.77
N SER A 32 -1.94 2.76 -3.66
CA SER A 32 -0.88 1.80 -3.99
C SER A 32 -0.41 1.93 -5.45
N LEU A 33 -1.34 2.13 -6.38
CA LEU A 33 -1.01 2.37 -7.78
C LEU A 33 -0.27 3.69 -7.97
N ALA A 34 -0.73 4.78 -7.34
CA ALA A 34 -0.04 6.06 -7.41
C ALA A 34 1.39 5.98 -6.84
N TYR A 35 1.56 5.30 -5.71
CA TYR A 35 2.88 5.03 -5.13
C TYR A 35 3.77 4.23 -6.10
N PHE A 36 3.22 3.17 -6.70
CA PHE A 36 3.96 2.37 -7.68
C PHE A 36 4.42 3.19 -8.89
N TYR A 37 3.54 4.00 -9.48
CA TYR A 37 3.92 4.85 -10.61
C TYR A 37 5.02 5.85 -10.25
N LEU A 38 4.93 6.46 -9.06
CA LEU A 38 5.96 7.37 -8.57
C LEU A 38 7.30 6.64 -8.37
N SER A 39 7.30 5.51 -7.66
CA SER A 39 8.51 4.72 -7.45
C SER A 39 9.10 4.22 -8.76
N TYR A 40 8.27 3.80 -9.71
CA TYR A 40 8.71 3.36 -11.02
C TYR A 40 9.41 4.48 -11.81
N ALA A 41 8.84 5.69 -11.79
CA ALA A 41 9.45 6.86 -12.43
C ALA A 41 10.82 7.19 -11.81
N ILE A 42 10.92 7.18 -10.47
CA ILE A 42 12.18 7.42 -9.75
C ILE A 42 13.21 6.34 -10.09
N VAL A 43 12.83 5.05 -10.05
CA VAL A 43 13.71 3.93 -10.37
C VAL A 43 14.24 4.01 -11.80
N ASN A 44 13.40 4.40 -12.76
CA ASN A 44 13.80 4.56 -14.15
C ASN A 44 14.81 5.72 -14.33
N GLN A 45 14.60 6.83 -13.62
CA GLN A 45 15.54 7.96 -13.62
C GLN A 45 16.89 7.57 -12.99
N LEU A 46 16.88 6.94 -11.81
CA LEU A 46 18.10 6.50 -11.13
C LEU A 46 18.93 5.53 -11.97
N LYS A 47 18.25 4.67 -12.76
CA LYS A 47 18.92 3.77 -13.69
C LYS A 47 19.62 4.53 -14.83
N GLN A 48 19.02 5.62 -15.32
CA GLN A 48 19.64 6.46 -16.35
C GLN A 48 20.83 7.25 -15.80
N ASP A 49 20.71 7.74 -14.56
CA ASP A 49 21.77 8.51 -13.87
C ASP A 49 22.93 7.62 -13.36
N GLY A 50 22.79 6.29 -13.44
CA GLY A 50 23.82 5.33 -13.04
C GLY A 50 23.94 5.11 -11.52
N ASP A 51 23.01 5.63 -10.72
CA ASP A 51 23.00 5.45 -9.27
C ASP A 51 22.43 4.07 -8.88
N LEU A 52 23.31 3.07 -8.96
CA LEU A 52 22.99 1.67 -8.65
C LEU A 52 22.59 1.46 -7.18
N LYS A 53 23.05 2.30 -6.25
CA LYS A 53 22.74 2.14 -4.81
C LYS A 53 21.31 2.54 -4.52
N ALA A 54 20.91 3.75 -4.96
CA ALA A 54 19.54 4.22 -4.78
C ALA A 54 18.54 3.35 -5.56
N TYR A 55 18.91 2.90 -6.77
CA TYR A 55 18.14 1.95 -7.56
C TYR A 55 17.87 0.64 -6.79
N GLN A 56 18.91 0.01 -6.23
CA GLN A 56 18.77 -1.24 -5.47
C GLN A 56 17.96 -1.04 -4.18
N LYS A 57 18.08 0.13 -3.54
CA LYS A 57 17.31 0.47 -2.33
C LYS A 57 15.81 0.48 -2.60
N ILE A 58 15.35 1.19 -3.63
CA ILE A 58 13.91 1.28 -3.95
C ILE A 58 13.38 -0.05 -4.49
N THR A 59 14.11 -0.68 -5.41
CA THR A 59 13.68 -1.97 -6.00
C THR A 59 13.70 -3.12 -4.99
N GLY A 60 14.51 -3.01 -3.94
CA GLY A 60 14.57 -3.96 -2.83
C GLY A 60 13.43 -3.79 -1.81
N MET A 61 12.71 -2.66 -1.82
CA MET A 61 11.62 -2.42 -0.87
C MET A 61 10.52 -3.46 -1.02
N PHE A 62 10.07 -4.01 0.11
CA PHE A 62 9.01 -5.02 0.14
C PHE A 62 7.75 -4.52 -0.56
N ILE A 63 7.30 -3.31 -0.26
CA ILE A 63 6.08 -2.73 -0.82
C ILE A 63 6.14 -2.56 -2.35
N TYR A 64 7.29 -2.11 -2.89
CA TYR A 64 7.49 -1.95 -4.33
C TYR A 64 7.41 -3.31 -5.06
N ARG A 65 8.03 -4.34 -4.48
CA ARG A 65 7.98 -5.71 -5.03
C ARG A 65 6.60 -6.34 -4.88
N PHE A 66 5.92 -6.07 -3.78
CA PHE A 66 4.60 -6.61 -3.48
C PHE A 66 3.56 -6.08 -4.47
N ILE A 67 3.48 -4.75 -4.68
CA ILE A 67 2.52 -4.14 -5.60
C ILE A 67 2.72 -4.63 -7.04
N ARG A 68 3.96 -4.93 -7.44
CA ARG A 68 4.27 -5.46 -8.78
C ARG A 68 3.94 -6.95 -8.95
N SER A 69 3.65 -7.66 -7.86
CA SER A 69 3.43 -9.11 -7.87
C SER A 69 1.95 -9.46 -7.99
N TYR A 70 1.66 -10.65 -8.54
CA TYR A 70 0.31 -11.23 -8.54
C TYR A 70 -0.27 -11.38 -7.12
N TRP A 71 0.59 -11.43 -6.09
CA TRP A 71 0.18 -11.45 -4.68
C TRP A 71 -0.63 -10.22 -4.27
N PHE A 72 -0.38 -9.04 -4.87
CA PHE A 72 -1.19 -7.85 -4.60
C PHE A 72 -2.62 -7.99 -5.10
N ILE A 73 -2.80 -8.52 -6.32
CA ILE A 73 -4.14 -8.77 -6.87
C ILE A 73 -4.86 -9.82 -6.03
N LEU A 74 -4.15 -10.88 -5.65
CA LEU A 74 -4.70 -11.92 -4.78
C LEU A 74 -5.10 -11.35 -3.41
N SER A 75 -4.28 -10.51 -2.79
CA SER A 75 -4.62 -9.90 -1.50
C SER A 75 -5.85 -9.01 -1.61
N VAL A 76 -5.97 -8.20 -2.67
CA VAL A 76 -7.16 -7.39 -2.93
C VAL A 76 -8.42 -8.25 -3.05
N ILE A 77 -8.37 -9.34 -3.81
CA ILE A 77 -9.50 -10.25 -3.99
C ILE A 77 -9.89 -10.90 -2.65
N VAL A 78 -8.90 -11.40 -1.90
CA VAL A 78 -9.12 -12.03 -0.59
C VAL A 78 -9.73 -11.03 0.39
N THR A 79 -9.22 -9.80 0.44
CA THR A 79 -9.77 -8.73 1.29
C THR A 79 -11.20 -8.39 0.87
N LEU A 80 -11.48 -8.27 -0.44
CA LEU A 80 -12.83 -7.98 -0.93
C LEU A 80 -13.84 -9.07 -0.54
N ILE A 81 -13.45 -10.34 -0.68
CA ILE A 81 -14.28 -11.48 -0.22
C ILE A 81 -14.47 -11.42 1.29
N GLY A 82 -13.40 -11.15 2.03
CA GLY A 82 -13.43 -11.01 3.49
C GLY A 82 -14.43 -9.94 3.93
N ILE A 83 -14.39 -8.75 3.32
CA ILE A 83 -15.30 -7.64 3.63
C ILE A 83 -16.77 -8.06 3.43
N TYR A 84 -17.06 -8.88 2.42
CA TYR A 84 -18.43 -9.35 2.18
C TYR A 84 -18.93 -10.31 3.28
N ILE A 85 -18.04 -11.10 3.87
CA ILE A 85 -18.38 -12.07 4.93
C ILE A 85 -18.42 -11.38 6.30
N TYR A 86 -17.39 -10.59 6.61
CA TYR A 86 -17.23 -9.89 7.88
C TYR A 86 -16.62 -8.52 7.58
N PRO A 87 -17.44 -7.47 7.41
CA PRO A 87 -17.00 -6.15 6.99
C PRO A 87 -15.75 -5.64 7.71
N PRO A 88 -15.63 -5.68 9.06
CA PRO A 88 -14.48 -5.12 9.78
C PRO A 88 -13.10 -5.71 9.42
N ILE A 89 -13.05 -6.78 8.62
CA ILE A 89 -11.79 -7.46 8.28
C ILE A 89 -10.87 -6.59 7.42
N GLY A 90 -11.40 -5.70 6.58
CA GLY A 90 -10.55 -4.85 5.72
C GLY A 90 -9.74 -3.87 6.56
N LEU A 91 -10.36 -3.24 7.57
CA LEU A 91 -9.62 -2.43 8.55
C LEU A 91 -8.59 -3.24 9.35
N ALA A 92 -8.95 -4.43 9.82
CA ALA A 92 -8.03 -5.28 10.59
C ALA A 92 -6.80 -5.69 9.76
N LEU A 93 -7.02 -6.10 8.51
CA LEU A 93 -5.95 -6.44 7.57
C LEU A 93 -5.10 -5.22 7.24
N GLY A 94 -5.71 -4.06 7.02
CA GLY A 94 -5.00 -2.80 6.79
C GLY A 94 -4.11 -2.40 7.98
N LEU A 95 -4.57 -2.59 9.21
CA LEU A 95 -3.78 -2.36 10.41
C LEU A 95 -2.58 -3.31 10.50
N ILE A 96 -2.80 -4.61 10.24
CA ILE A 96 -1.73 -5.61 10.20
C ILE A 96 -0.70 -5.26 9.13
N GLU A 97 -1.15 -4.90 7.93
CA GLU A 97 -0.27 -4.46 6.85
C GLU A 97 0.56 -3.23 7.27
N LEU A 98 -0.06 -2.25 7.91
CA LEU A 98 0.63 -1.03 8.37
C LEU A 98 1.69 -1.36 9.43
N ILE A 99 1.40 -2.25 10.37
CA ILE A 99 2.38 -2.73 11.36
C ILE A 99 3.51 -3.48 10.67
N VAL A 100 3.20 -4.42 9.77
CA VAL A 100 4.20 -5.20 9.04
C VAL A 100 5.09 -4.31 8.19
N ASN A 101 4.51 -3.36 7.47
CA ASN A 101 5.26 -2.38 6.69
C ASN A 101 6.06 -1.46 7.60
N GLY A 102 5.53 -0.99 8.73
CA GLY A 102 6.28 -0.17 9.69
C GLY A 102 7.51 -0.87 10.25
N ILE A 103 7.43 -2.17 10.52
CA ILE A 103 8.57 -2.98 11.01
C ILE A 103 9.56 -3.30 9.87
N LYS A 104 9.07 -3.60 8.66
CA LYS A 104 9.90 -4.02 7.52
C LYS A 104 10.46 -2.86 6.71
N THR A 105 9.89 -1.67 6.84
CA THR A 105 10.40 -0.45 6.23
C THR A 105 11.59 -0.02 7.08
N ASN A 106 12.80 -0.23 6.56
CA ASN A 106 14.03 0.12 7.25
C ASN A 106 13.97 1.58 7.74
N ALA A 107 14.56 1.85 8.92
CA ALA A 107 14.68 3.18 9.51
C ALA A 107 15.37 4.21 8.57
N ASP A 108 16.04 3.69 7.55
CA ASP A 108 16.77 4.44 6.54
C ASP A 108 15.97 4.67 5.24
N SER A 109 14.70 4.28 5.17
CA SER A 109 13.86 4.42 3.96
C SER A 109 13.65 5.87 3.51
N ASP A 110 13.66 6.82 4.45
CA ASP A 110 13.54 8.27 4.19
C ASP A 110 14.89 8.96 3.96
N ASN A 111 16.02 8.27 4.17
CA ASN A 111 17.35 8.83 3.94
C ASN A 111 17.88 8.35 2.59
N LEU A 112 17.70 9.16 1.55
CA LEU A 112 18.35 8.94 0.24
C LEU A 112 19.78 9.53 0.20
N GLN A 113 20.28 10.07 1.31
CA GLN A 113 21.59 10.73 1.36
C GLN A 113 22.64 9.83 2.01
N LYS A 114 23.66 9.52 1.19
CA LYS A 114 25.02 8.98 1.43
C LYS A 114 25.33 8.27 2.74
#